data_AF-A0A964MDM0-F1
#
_entry.id   AF-A0A964MDM0-F1
#
_cell.length_a   1.000
_cell.length_b   1.000
_cell.length_c   1.000
_cell.angle_alpha   90.00
_cell.angle_beta   90.00
_cell.angle_gamma   90.00
#
_symmetry.space_group_name_H-M   'P 1'
#
loop_
_entity.id
_entity.type
_entity.pdbx_description
1 polymer ?
#
loop_
_entity_poly.entity_id
_entity_poly.type
_entity_poly.pdbx_seq_one_letter_code
_entity_poly.pdbx_strand_id
1 'polypeptide(L)'
;MKHKLPLLLLLLLSLARAEEPLGDEEKHRLLDQARSLKEQAAAIQDAARNRYKEQEAACWKKFLVSDCLDDAKIAHKEEARKANELERQAREIERDVRKREFAMREARRIEDAPRKEAEALERAAKNKAAQEETQRRLEEKQKGAGGR
;
A
#
# COMPACT_ATOMS: atom_id res chain seq x y z
N MET A 1 -44.16 19.65 5.48
CA MET A 1 -42.89 19.04 5.98
C MET A 1 -42.70 17.58 5.55
N LYS A 2 -43.15 17.16 4.35
CA LYS A 2 -43.13 15.74 3.92
C LYS A 2 -42.10 15.41 2.83
N HIS A 3 -41.32 16.40 2.36
CA HIS A 3 -40.35 16.24 1.27
C HIS A 3 -38.88 16.15 1.71
N LYS A 4 -38.59 16.17 3.02
CA LYS A 4 -37.21 16.07 3.55
C LYS A 4 -36.71 14.63 3.72
N LEU A 5 -37.61 13.65 3.79
CA LEU A 5 -37.29 12.22 3.96
C LEU A 5 -36.72 11.53 2.70
N PRO A 6 -37.19 11.79 1.46
CA PRO A 6 -36.62 11.15 0.28
C PRO A 6 -35.23 11.69 -0.08
N LEU A 7 -34.94 12.95 0.27
CA LEU A 7 -33.64 13.58 0.02
C LEU A 7 -32.54 13.01 0.92
N LEU A 8 -32.89 12.63 2.17
CA LEU A 8 -31.96 12.03 3.11
C LEU A 8 -31.60 10.58 2.73
N LEU A 9 -32.54 9.84 2.12
CA LEU A 9 -32.33 8.46 1.68
C LEU A 9 -31.44 8.38 0.43
N LEU A 10 -31.55 9.35 -0.48
CA LEU A 10 -30.67 9.48 -1.65
C LEU A 10 -29.23 9.88 -1.28
N LEU A 11 -29.02 10.59 -0.16
CA LEU A 11 -27.69 10.94 0.34
C LEU A 11 -26.94 9.75 0.98
N LEU A 12 -27.65 8.74 1.50
CA LEU A 12 -27.03 7.56 2.12
C LEU A 12 -26.59 6.51 1.07
N LEU A 13 -27.25 6.46 -0.10
CA LEU A 13 -26.88 5.53 -1.17
C LEU A 13 -25.58 5.90 -1.90
N SER A 14 -25.17 7.17 -1.88
CA SER A 14 -23.95 7.63 -2.55
C SER A 14 -22.65 7.35 -1.78
N LEU A 15 -22.72 7.03 -0.48
CA LEU A 15 -21.53 6.69 0.32
C LEU A 15 -21.06 5.24 0.17
N ALA A 16 -21.87 4.37 -0.45
CA ALA A 16 -21.54 2.97 -0.67
C ALA A 16 -21.05 2.74 -2.11
N ARG A 17 -20.06 3.51 -2.58
CA ARG A 17 -19.30 3.06 -3.75
C ARG A 17 -18.33 1.99 -3.26
N ALA A 18 -18.77 0.74 -3.31
CA ALA A 18 -17.85 -0.38 -3.22
C ALA A 18 -16.81 -0.19 -4.33
N GLU A 19 -15.54 -0.01 -3.95
CA GLU A 19 -14.45 -0.08 -4.92
C GLU A 19 -14.48 -1.48 -5.53
N GLU A 20 -14.71 -1.53 -6.85
CA GLU A 20 -14.67 -2.77 -7.62
C GLU A 20 -13.36 -3.51 -7.30
N PRO A 21 -13.40 -4.84 -7.15
CA PRO A 21 -12.20 -5.62 -6.92
C PRO A 21 -11.19 -5.36 -8.04
N LEU A 22 -9.98 -4.94 -7.65
CA LEU A 22 -8.93 -4.65 -8.61
C LEU A 22 -8.50 -5.96 -9.30
N GLY A 23 -8.83 -6.08 -10.58
CA GLY A 23 -8.41 -7.21 -11.40
C GLY A 23 -6.90 -7.20 -11.67
N ASP A 24 -6.32 -8.38 -11.89
CA ASP A 24 -4.87 -8.53 -12.09
C ASP A 24 -4.37 -7.71 -13.30
N GLU A 25 -5.10 -7.73 -14.42
CA GLU A 25 -4.77 -6.94 -15.61
C GLU A 25 -4.78 -5.43 -15.35
N GLU A 26 -5.81 -4.94 -14.65
CA GLU A 26 -5.89 -3.52 -14.29
C GLU A 26 -4.76 -3.13 -13.35
N LYS A 27 -4.45 -3.97 -12.37
CA LYS A 27 -3.31 -3.78 -11.46
C LYS A 27 -2.00 -3.68 -12.24
N HIS A 28 -1.73 -4.61 -13.16
CA HIS A 28 -0.52 -4.58 -13.98
C HIS A 28 -0.42 -3.29 -14.78
N ARG A 29 -1.50 -2.90 -15.48
CA ARG A 29 -1.56 -1.65 -16.24
C ARG A 29 -1.28 -0.42 -15.38
N LEU A 30 -1.88 -0.33 -14.19
CA LEU A 30 -1.67 0.81 -13.27
C LEU A 30 -0.23 0.86 -12.74
N LEU A 31 0.35 -0.28 -12.40
CA LEU A 31 1.73 -0.34 -11.93
C LEU A 31 2.74 -0.02 -13.04
N ASP A 32 2.47 -0.41 -14.28
CA ASP A 32 3.28 -0.05 -15.44
C ASP A 32 3.18 1.44 -15.75
N GLN A 33 1.98 2.03 -15.63
CA GLN A 33 1.81 3.48 -15.73
C GLN A 33 2.61 4.21 -14.65
N ALA A 34 2.56 3.77 -13.39
CA ALA A 34 3.34 4.35 -12.30
C ALA A 34 4.85 4.23 -12.55
N ARG A 35 5.31 3.10 -13.10
CA ARG A 35 6.71 2.90 -13.49
C ARG A 35 7.13 3.87 -14.58
N SER A 36 6.34 4.00 -15.65
CA SER A 36 6.62 4.94 -16.74
C SER A 36 6.73 6.38 -16.24
N LEU A 37 5.85 6.81 -15.33
CA LEU A 37 5.91 8.14 -14.72
C LEU A 37 7.21 8.35 -13.91
N LYS A 38 7.66 7.33 -13.17
CA LYS A 38 8.93 7.38 -12.42
C LYS A 38 10.14 7.45 -13.34
N GLU A 39 10.15 6.69 -14.43
CA GLU A 39 11.22 6.73 -15.44
C GLU A 39 11.30 8.11 -16.10
N GLN A 40 10.15 8.69 -16.47
CA GLN A 40 10.08 10.06 -16.99
C GLN A 40 10.58 11.09 -15.97
N ALA A 41 10.17 10.97 -14.70
CA ALA A 41 10.64 11.85 -13.64
C ALA A 41 12.16 11.78 -13.46
N ALA A 42 12.73 10.57 -13.45
CA ALA A 42 14.17 10.35 -13.32
C ALA A 42 14.93 10.98 -14.50
N ALA A 43 14.45 10.79 -15.73
CA ALA A 43 15.04 11.41 -16.91
C ALA A 43 15.04 12.95 -16.83
N ILE A 44 13.96 13.56 -16.33
CA ILE A 44 13.87 15.01 -16.11
C ILE A 44 14.86 15.46 -15.03
N GLN A 45 14.95 14.73 -13.91
CA GLN A 45 15.89 15.07 -12.83
C GLN A 45 17.34 15.03 -13.31
N ASP A 46 17.71 14.01 -14.07
CA ASP A 46 19.07 13.87 -14.58
C ASP A 46 19.41 14.92 -15.63
N ALA A 47 18.48 15.21 -16.54
CA ALA A 47 18.63 16.30 -17.49
C ALA A 47 18.75 17.66 -16.79
N ALA A 48 17.91 17.93 -15.80
CA ALA A 48 17.94 19.16 -15.00
C ALA A 48 19.25 19.30 -14.22
N ARG A 49 19.77 18.21 -13.65
CA ARG A 49 21.03 18.17 -12.92
C ARG A 49 22.23 18.44 -13.83
N ASN A 50 22.25 17.85 -15.01
CA ASN A 50 23.32 18.05 -15.99
C ASN A 50 23.33 19.50 -16.50
N ARG A 51 22.16 20.03 -16.88
CA ARG A 51 22.01 21.44 -17.28
C ARG A 51 22.44 22.40 -16.19
N TYR A 52 22.08 22.13 -14.93
CA TYR A 52 22.50 22.96 -13.80
C TYR A 52 24.02 22.96 -13.64
N LYS A 53 24.69 21.79 -13.70
CA LYS A 53 26.16 21.69 -13.62
C LYS A 53 26.85 22.45 -14.76
N GLU A 54 26.34 22.33 -15.98
CA GLU A 54 26.86 23.05 -17.15
C GLU A 54 26.72 24.56 -16.99
N GLN A 55 25.54 25.03 -16.55
CA GLN A 55 25.30 26.45 -16.29
C GLN A 55 26.13 26.98 -15.14
N GLU A 56 26.27 26.23 -14.05
CA GLU A 56 27.11 26.57 -12.91
C GLU A 56 28.57 26.79 -13.34
N ALA A 57 29.12 25.87 -14.12
CA ALA A 57 30.47 26.01 -14.68
C ALA A 57 30.60 27.23 -15.62
N ALA A 58 29.54 27.57 -16.36
CA ALA A 58 29.52 28.77 -17.19
C ALA A 58 29.40 30.07 -16.37
N CYS A 59 28.67 30.06 -15.24
CA CYS A 59 28.47 31.22 -14.38
C CYS A 59 29.78 31.73 -13.78
N TRP A 60 30.70 30.82 -13.41
CA TRP A 60 32.02 31.18 -12.90
C TRP A 60 32.91 31.96 -13.88
N LYS A 61 32.53 32.00 -15.17
CA LYS A 61 33.23 32.77 -16.21
C LYS A 61 32.64 34.17 -16.42
N LYS A 62 31.54 34.51 -15.73
CA LYS A 62 30.84 35.80 -15.86
C LYS A 62 31.28 36.77 -14.76
N PHE A 63 31.02 38.06 -14.97
CA PHE A 63 31.29 39.09 -13.97
C PHE A 63 30.27 39.05 -12.82
N LEU A 64 28.98 38.91 -13.13
CA LEU A 64 27.89 38.77 -12.16
C LEU A 64 27.64 37.28 -11.85
N VAL A 65 28.59 36.64 -11.16
CA VAL A 65 28.50 35.20 -10.84
C VAL A 65 27.30 34.90 -9.95
N SER A 66 27.03 35.72 -8.94
CA SER A 66 25.94 35.50 -7.99
C SER A 66 24.58 35.43 -8.69
N ASP A 67 24.25 36.46 -9.48
CA ASP A 67 22.98 36.53 -10.21
C ASP A 67 22.83 35.35 -11.18
N CYS A 68 23.90 35.00 -11.90
CA CYS A 68 23.90 33.85 -12.79
C CYS A 68 23.62 32.53 -12.06
N LEU A 69 24.23 32.31 -10.90
CA LEU A 69 24.00 31.11 -10.10
C LEU A 69 22.58 31.06 -9.56
N ASP A 70 22.00 32.20 -9.20
CA ASP A 70 20.63 32.26 -8.71
C ASP A 70 19.61 31.96 -9.82
N ASP A 71 19.82 32.49 -11.02
CA ASP A 71 19.03 32.13 -12.20
C ASP A 71 19.13 30.63 -12.51
N ALA A 72 20.35 30.06 -12.49
CA ALA A 72 20.58 28.63 -12.71
C ALA A 72 19.85 27.76 -11.67
N LYS A 73 19.87 28.17 -10.39
CA LYS A 73 19.14 27.48 -9.32
C LYS A 73 17.63 27.57 -9.50
N ILE A 74 17.11 28.73 -9.94
CA ILE A 74 15.67 28.91 -10.22
C ILE A 74 15.25 27.94 -11.32
N ALA A 75 15.96 27.95 -12.45
CA ALA A 75 15.69 27.04 -13.57
C ALA A 75 15.77 25.56 -13.14
N HIS A 76 16.78 25.18 -12.36
CA HIS A 76 16.91 23.82 -11.85
C HIS A 76 15.73 23.42 -10.94
N LYS A 77 15.29 24.31 -10.05
CA LYS A 77 14.13 24.08 -9.17
C LYS A 77 12.83 23.93 -9.95
N GLU A 78 12.64 24.69 -11.03
CA GLU A 78 11.46 24.58 -11.87
C GLU A 78 11.38 23.23 -12.57
N GLU A 79 12.48 22.74 -13.14
CA GLU A 79 12.54 21.40 -13.74
C GLU A 79 12.37 20.30 -12.68
N ALA A 80 12.99 20.45 -11.51
CA ALA A 80 12.83 19.50 -10.41
C ALA A 80 11.36 19.42 -9.94
N ARG A 81 10.61 20.54 -9.94
CA ARG A 81 9.18 20.53 -9.63
C ARG A 81 8.37 19.69 -10.62
N LYS A 82 8.69 19.76 -11.92
CA LYS A 82 8.03 18.94 -12.95
C LYS A 82 8.24 17.45 -12.71
N ALA A 83 9.48 17.05 -12.37
CA ALA A 83 9.77 15.66 -12.03
C ALA A 83 9.03 15.22 -10.74
N ASN A 84 9.03 16.06 -9.70
CA ASN A 84 8.35 15.75 -8.44
C ASN A 84 6.83 15.56 -8.62
N GLU A 85 6.22 16.29 -9.55
CA GLU A 85 4.81 16.15 -9.90
C GLU A 85 4.53 14.78 -10.53
N LEU A 86 5.35 14.33 -11.49
CA LEU A 86 5.24 12.99 -12.07
C LEU A 86 5.42 11.89 -11.00
N GLU A 87 6.39 12.05 -10.10
CA GLU A 87 6.56 11.11 -9.00
C GLU A 87 5.36 11.11 -8.05
N ARG A 88 4.75 12.28 -7.80
CA ARG A 88 3.54 12.39 -6.97
C ARG A 88 2.40 11.59 -7.60
N GLN A 89 2.18 11.75 -8.91
CA GLN A 89 1.18 11.00 -9.66
C GLN A 89 1.45 9.49 -9.61
N ALA A 90 2.69 9.07 -9.81
CA ALA A 90 3.07 7.66 -9.68
C ALA A 90 2.77 7.09 -8.28
N ARG A 91 3.13 7.83 -7.23
CA ARG A 91 2.85 7.45 -5.83
C ARG A 91 1.36 7.38 -5.52
N GLU A 92 0.54 8.21 -6.16
CA GLU A 92 -0.91 8.17 -6.02
C GLU A 92 -1.51 6.91 -6.63
N ILE A 93 -1.07 6.53 -7.83
CA ILE A 93 -1.48 5.27 -8.48
C ILE A 93 -1.10 4.07 -7.60
N GLU A 94 0.15 4.00 -7.14
CA GLU A 94 0.60 2.89 -6.28
C GLU A 94 -0.18 2.82 -4.96
N ARG A 95 -0.56 3.97 -4.41
CA ARG A 95 -1.35 4.05 -3.17
C ARG A 95 -2.77 3.55 -3.39
N ASP A 96 -3.39 3.92 -4.50
CA ASP A 96 -4.72 3.45 -4.89
C ASP A 96 -4.74 1.93 -5.06
N VAL A 97 -3.77 1.38 -5.81
CA VAL A 97 -3.59 -0.08 -5.95
C VAL A 97 -3.50 -0.77 -4.58
N ARG A 98 -2.62 -0.29 -3.69
CA ARG A 98 -2.45 -0.88 -2.35
C ARG A 98 -3.72 -0.78 -1.50
N LYS A 99 -4.47 0.31 -1.60
CA LYS A 99 -5.73 0.50 -0.87
C LYS A 99 -6.76 -0.54 -1.30
N ARG A 100 -6.95 -0.72 -2.62
CA ARG A 100 -7.89 -1.71 -3.15
C ARG A 100 -7.50 -3.14 -2.81
N GLU A 101 -6.21 -3.48 -2.93
CA GLU A 101 -5.71 -4.79 -2.51
C GLU A 101 -5.94 -5.05 -1.01
N PHE A 102 -5.74 -4.03 -0.17
CA PHE A 102 -6.02 -4.13 1.25
C PHE A 102 -7.51 -4.36 1.52
N ALA A 103 -8.40 -3.60 0.88
CA ALA A 103 -9.84 -3.77 1.00
C ALA A 103 -10.29 -5.18 0.56
N MET A 104 -9.74 -5.70 -0.55
CA MET A 104 -10.03 -7.06 -1.00
C MET A 104 -9.56 -8.13 -0.01
N ARG A 105 -8.35 -7.98 0.55
CA ARG A 105 -7.85 -8.90 1.59
C ARG A 105 -8.70 -8.85 2.83
N GLU A 106 -9.14 -7.66 3.24
CA GLU A 106 -10.00 -7.50 4.41
C GLU A 106 -11.38 -8.12 4.21
N ALA A 107 -12.00 -7.90 3.04
CA ALA A 107 -13.26 -8.54 2.69
C ALA A 107 -13.15 -10.08 2.76
N ARG A 108 -12.08 -10.66 2.19
CA ARG A 108 -11.81 -12.10 2.30
C ARG A 108 -11.60 -12.57 3.73
N ARG A 109 -10.95 -11.77 4.59
CA ARG A 109 -10.77 -12.11 6.01
C ARG A 109 -12.09 -12.17 6.75
N ILE A 110 -12.98 -11.22 6.49
CA ILE A 110 -14.32 -11.18 7.10
C ILE A 110 -15.16 -12.37 6.62
N GLU A 111 -15.13 -12.68 5.32
CA GLU A 111 -15.83 -13.83 4.74
C GLU A 111 -15.32 -15.17 5.31
N ASP A 112 -14.00 -15.32 5.45
CA ASP A 112 -13.36 -16.53 5.97
C ASP A 112 -13.44 -16.67 7.50
N ALA A 113 -13.77 -15.61 8.24
CA ALA A 113 -13.77 -15.58 9.69
C ALA A 113 -14.58 -16.71 10.35
N PRO A 114 -15.86 -16.96 9.99
CA PRO A 114 -16.65 -18.01 10.62
C PRO A 114 -16.08 -19.42 10.36
N ARG A 115 -15.58 -19.68 9.15
CA ARG A 115 -14.94 -20.96 8.83
C ARG A 115 -13.69 -21.17 9.69
N LYS A 116 -12.85 -20.14 9.80
CA LYS A 116 -11.62 -20.20 10.61
C LYS A 116 -11.92 -20.37 12.10
N GLU A 117 -12.97 -19.75 12.60
CA GLU A 117 -13.41 -19.93 13.99
C GLU A 117 -13.89 -21.37 14.25
N ALA A 118 -14.72 -21.93 13.37
CA ALA A 118 -15.15 -23.32 13.47
C ALA A 118 -13.97 -24.31 13.43
N GLU A 119 -13.04 -24.12 12.50
CA GLU A 119 -11.80 -24.91 12.43
C GLU A 119 -10.95 -24.77 13.69
N ALA A 120 -10.86 -23.58 14.28
CA ALA A 120 -10.10 -23.34 15.51
C ALA A 120 -10.72 -24.07 16.71
N LEU A 121 -12.05 -24.04 16.83
CA LEU A 121 -12.79 -24.77 17.87
C LEU A 121 -12.61 -26.28 17.73
N GLU A 122 -12.70 -26.82 16.52
CA GLU A 122 -12.47 -28.25 16.27
C GLU A 122 -11.05 -28.67 16.65
N ARG A 123 -10.04 -27.88 16.24
CA ARG A 123 -8.64 -28.14 16.60
C ARG A 123 -8.43 -28.07 18.11
N ALA A 124 -9.04 -27.10 18.80
CA ALA A 124 -8.96 -26.98 20.24
C ALA A 124 -9.57 -28.21 20.94
N ALA A 125 -10.71 -28.72 20.47
CA ALA A 125 -11.34 -29.93 20.99
C ALA A 125 -10.45 -31.17 20.80
N LYS A 126 -9.87 -31.36 19.61
CA LYS A 126 -8.93 -32.46 19.33
C LYS A 126 -7.69 -32.39 20.23
N ASN A 127 -7.12 -31.20 20.38
CA ASN A 127 -5.95 -30.99 21.23
C ASN A 127 -6.25 -31.31 22.70
N LYS A 128 -7.43 -30.89 23.20
CA LYS A 128 -7.86 -31.20 24.56
C LYS A 128 -8.01 -32.71 24.77
N ALA A 129 -8.66 -33.41 23.84
CA ALA A 129 -8.81 -34.87 23.90
C ALA A 129 -7.45 -35.59 23.89
N ALA A 130 -6.51 -35.16 23.03
CA ALA A 130 -5.16 -35.72 22.99
C ALA A 130 -4.36 -35.47 24.28
N GLN A 131 -4.53 -34.30 24.91
CA GLN A 131 -3.93 -34.00 26.21
C GLN A 131 -4.51 -34.89 27.31
N GLU A 132 -5.82 -35.05 27.36
CA GLU A 132 -6.50 -35.94 28.33
C GLU A 132 -6.05 -37.40 28.16
N GLU A 133 -5.94 -37.89 26.92
CA GLU A 133 -5.43 -39.23 26.64
C GLU A 133 -3.97 -39.40 27.09
N THR A 134 -3.13 -38.41 26.79
CA THR A 134 -1.73 -38.41 27.21
C THR A 134 -1.62 -38.46 28.73
N GLN A 135 -2.44 -37.65 29.42
CA GLN A 135 -2.48 -37.62 30.88
C GLN A 135 -2.91 -38.97 31.47
N ARG A 136 -3.96 -39.59 30.94
CA ARG A 136 -4.40 -40.94 31.36
C ARG A 136 -3.28 -41.97 31.20
N ARG A 137 -2.60 -41.98 30.05
CA ARG A 137 -1.46 -42.88 29.80
C ARG A 137 -0.30 -42.65 30.78
N LEU A 138 -0.05 -41.41 31.20
CA LEU A 138 0.97 -41.10 32.21
C LEU A 138 0.56 -41.58 33.60
N GLU A 139 -0.69 -41.37 34.00
CA GLU A 139 -1.23 -41.84 35.29
C GLU A 139 -1.24 -43.37 35.39
N GLU A 140 -1.63 -44.07 34.33
CA GLU A 140 -1.57 -45.54 34.25
C GLU A 140 -0.14 -46.06 34.41
N LYS A 141 0.83 -45.43 33.73
CA LYS A 141 2.25 -45.79 33.87
C LYS A 141 2.77 -45.56 35.28
N GLN A 142 2.37 -44.47 35.95
CA GLN A 142 2.76 -44.18 37.33
C GLN A 142 2.17 -45.20 38.31
N LYS A 143 0.89 -45.55 38.15
CA LYS A 143 0.21 -46.57 38.99
C LYS A 143 0.82 -47.97 38.80
N GLY A 144 1.19 -48.33 37.57
CA GLY A 144 1.85 -49.61 37.28
C GLY A 144 3.32 -49.70 37.75
N ALA A 145 4.00 -48.57 37.95
CA ALA A 145 5.38 -48.53 38.46
C ALA A 145 5.48 -48.54 40.00
N GLY A 146 4.46 -48.06 40.71
CA GLY A 146 4.42 -48.03 42.18
C GLY A 146 3.90 -49.29 42.88
N GLY A 147 3.52 -50.33 42.11
CA GLY A 147 2.96 -51.59 42.62
C GLY A 147 3.93 -52.78 42.60
N ARG A 148 5.25 -52.54 42.68
CA ARG A 148 6.29 -53.57 42.75
C ARG A 148 7.11 -53.46 44.02
#